data_AF-A0A0C2VRZ7-F1
#
_entry.id   AF-A0A0C2VRZ7-F1
#
_cell.length_a   1.000
_cell.length_b   1.000
_cell.length_c   1.000
_cell.angle_alpha   90.00
_cell.angle_beta   90.00
_cell.angle_gamma   90.00
#
_symmetry.space_group_name_H-M   'P 1'
#
loop_
_entity.id
_entity.type
_entity.pdbx_description
1 polymer ?
#
loop_
_entity_poly.entity_id
_entity_poly.type
_entity_poly.pdbx_seq_one_letter_code
_entity_poly.pdbx_strand_id
1 'polypeptide(L)' 'MNNSKLILGVILLILSIYIIITDDHQWLPFTLLLLGLIVFINGLIELRQNKKSRVGYTYIVIFLFVIYVAIDGILLRFSS' A
#
# COMPACT_ATOMS: atom_id res chain seq x y z
N MET A 1 -5.11 -1.24 -19.13
CA MET A 1 -5.30 -1.05 -17.67
C MET A 1 -5.44 -2.43 -17.06
N ASN A 2 -4.52 -2.88 -16.21
CA ASN A 2 -4.55 -4.24 -15.68
C ASN A 2 -5.69 -4.37 -14.65
N ASN A 3 -6.70 -5.19 -14.93
CA ASN A 3 -7.90 -5.37 -14.11
C ASN A 3 -7.59 -5.75 -12.64
N SER A 4 -6.45 -6.40 -12.39
CA SER A 4 -5.97 -6.76 -11.05
C SER A 4 -5.72 -5.56 -10.14
N LYS A 5 -5.26 -4.42 -10.68
CA LYS A 5 -5.03 -3.19 -9.90
C LYS A 5 -6.33 -2.53 -9.47
N LEU A 6 -7.34 -2.59 -10.35
CA LEU A 6 -8.67 -2.06 -10.06
C LEU A 6 -9.33 -2.83 -8.93
N ILE A 7 -9.25 -4.16 -8.95
CA ILE A 7 -9.81 -5.01 -7.89
C ILE A 7 -9.12 -4.73 -6.56
N LEU A 8 -7.78 -4.67 -6.53
CA LEU A 8 -7.01 -4.34 -5.33
C LEU A 8 -7.33 -2.94 -4.80
N GLY A 9 -7.47 -1.95 -5.69
CA GLY A 9 -7.84 -0.58 -5.31
C GLY A 9 -9.24 -0.46 -4.73
N VAL A 10 -10.21 -1.22 -5.26
CA VAL A 10 -11.58 -1.25 -4.71
C VAL A 10 -11.61 -1.89 -3.32
N ILE A 11 -10.89 -3.01 -3.12
CA ILE A 11 -10.76 -3.65 -1.80
C ILE A 11 -10.13 -2.68 -0.79
N LEU A 12 -9.09 -1.97 -1.20
CA LEU A 12 -8.41 -0.98 -0.38
C LEU A 12 -9.34 0.17 0.03
N LEU A 13 -10.14 0.66 -0.91
CA LEU A 13 -11.13 1.72 -0.67
C LEU A 13 -12.17 1.28 0.38
N ILE A 14 -12.69 0.07 0.24
CA ILE A 14 -13.67 -0.49 1.17
C ILE A 14 -13.05 -0.63 2.58
N LEU A 15 -11.82 -1.13 2.67
CA LEU A 15 -11.09 -1.25 3.95
C LEU A 15 -10.87 0.12 4.61
N SER A 16 -10.46 1.13 3.84
CA SER A 16 -10.27 2.50 4.35
C SER A 16 -11.58 3.09 4.88
N ILE A 17 -12.68 2.93 4.14
CA ILE A 17 -14.00 3.39 4.58
C ILE A 17 -14.42 2.65 5.86
N TYR A 18 -14.19 1.34 5.94
CA TYR A 18 -14.50 0.54 7.11
C TYR A 18 -13.76 0.99 8.37
N ILE A 19 -12.46 1.31 8.26
CA ILE A 19 -11.64 1.81 9.38
C ILE A 19 -12.18 3.15 9.89
N ILE A 20 -12.55 4.04 8.98
CA ILE A 20 -13.06 5.38 9.33
C ILE A 20 -14.42 5.30 10.03
N ILE A 21 -15.32 4.43 9.54
CA ILE A 21 -16.66 4.29 10.12
C ILE A 21 -16.62 3.58 11.47
N THR A 22 -15.82 2.52 11.58
CA THR A 22 -15.75 1.70 12.80
C THR A 22 -14.84 2.33 13.87
N ASP A 23 -14.03 3.32 13.47
CA ASP A 23 -12.90 3.88 14.25
C ASP A 23 -11.92 2.78 14.73
N ASP A 24 -12.00 1.61 14.11
CA ASP A 24 -11.25 0.44 14.49
C ASP A 24 -9.94 0.40 13.70
N HIS A 25 -8.92 1.03 14.29
CA HIS A 25 -7.59 1.11 13.72
C HIS A 25 -6.85 -0.24 13.72
N GLN A 26 -7.48 -1.31 14.20
CA GLN A 26 -6.90 -2.65 14.15
C GLN A 26 -6.64 -3.13 12.72
N TRP A 27 -7.39 -2.62 11.74
CA TRP A 27 -7.25 -2.97 10.33
C TRP A 27 -6.31 -2.05 9.56
N LEU A 28 -5.92 -0.91 10.15
CA LEU A 28 -5.02 0.08 9.55
C LEU A 28 -3.70 -0.52 9.03
N PRO A 29 -2.95 -1.35 9.79
CA PRO A 29 -1.71 -1.95 9.28
C PRO A 29 -1.95 -2.88 8.09
N PHE A 30 -3.10 -3.58 8.03
CA PHE A 30 -3.45 -4.44 6.90
C PHE A 30 -3.76 -3.60 5.65
N THR A 31 -4.48 -2.50 5.79
CA THR A 31 -4.74 -1.55 4.69
C THR A 31 -3.45 -0.93 4.16
N LEU A 32 -2.52 -0.57 5.05
CA LEU A 32 -1.21 -0.06 4.67
C LEU A 32 -0.38 -1.11 3.91
N LEU A 33 -0.35 -2.37 4.38
CA LEU A 33 0.32 -3.46 3.65
C LEU A 33 -0.24 -3.64 2.24
N LEU A 34 -1.57 -3.59 2.10
CA LEU A 34 -2.24 -3.74 0.82
C LEU A 34 -1.95 -2.56 -0.12
N LEU A 35 -1.91 -1.33 0.41
CA LEU A 35 -1.50 -0.12 -0.31
C LEU A 35 -0.04 -0.25 -0.80
N GLY A 36 0.86 -0.73 0.07
CA GLY A 36 2.26 -0.98 -0.26
C GLY A 36 2.41 -1.96 -1.43
N LEU A 37 1.65 -3.06 -1.42
CA LEU A 37 1.64 -4.04 -2.50
C LEU A 37 1.22 -3.41 -3.85
N ILE A 38 0.19 -2.55 -3.84
CA ILE A 38 -0.28 -1.85 -5.05
C ILE A 38 0.81 -0.91 -5.60
N VAL A 39 1.45 -0.14 -4.72
CA VAL A 39 2.57 0.76 -5.06
C VAL A 39 3.75 -0.05 -5.64
N PHE A 40 4.07 -1.21 -5.06
CA PHE A 40 5.14 -2.09 -5.53
C PHE A 40 4.86 -2.66 -6.93
N ILE A 41 3.64 -3.17 -7.15
CA ILE A 41 3.22 -3.69 -8.46
C ILE A 41 3.26 -2.57 -9.52
N ASN A 42 2.87 -1.34 -9.15
CA ASN A 42 2.98 -0.18 -10.03
C ASN A 42 4.42 0.15 -10.36
N GLY A 43 5.30 0.22 -9.36
CA GLY A 43 6.74 0.41 -9.56
C GLY A 43 7.36 -0.64 -10.48
N LEU A 44 7.08 -1.92 -10.26
CA LEU A 44 7.57 -3.01 -11.11
C LEU A 44 7.11 -2.89 -12.57
N ILE A 45 5.86 -2.51 -12.80
CA ILE A 45 5.32 -2.34 -14.15
C ILE A 45 5.97 -1.13 -14.83
N GLU A 46 6.21 -0.05 -14.10
CA GLU A 46 6.83 1.16 -14.61
C GLU A 46 8.32 0.93 -14.94
N LEU A 47 9.05 0.17 -14.10
CA LEU A 47 10.41 -0.30 -14.40
C LEU A 47 10.44 -1.20 -15.65
N ARG A 48 9.51 -2.15 -15.78
CA ARG A 48 9.46 -3.07 -16.93
C ARG A 48 9.11 -2.38 -18.25
N GLN A 49 8.31 -1.32 -18.23
CA GLN A 49 7.91 -0.61 -19.44
C GLN A 49 9.02 0.27 -20.05
N ASN A 50 10.22 0.29 -19.45
CA ASN A 50 11.40 0.97 -19.98
C ASN A 50 11.16 2.45 -20.34
N LYS A 51 10.11 3.06 -19.75
CA LYS A 51 9.90 4.49 -19.80
C LYS A 51 10.93 5.07 -18.85
N LYS A 52 12.04 5.56 -19.39
CA LYS A 52 13.03 6.41 -18.71
C LYS A 52 12.31 7.42 -17.84
N SER A 53 12.10 7.11 -16.56
CA SER A 53 11.42 8.02 -15.67
C SER A 53 11.82 7.69 -14.26
N ARG A 54 12.43 8.68 -13.61
CA ARG A 54 12.80 8.69 -12.18
C ARG A 54 11.70 8.17 -11.25
N VAL A 55 10.45 8.17 -11.73
CA VAL A 55 9.23 7.71 -11.07
C VAL A 55 9.29 6.24 -10.66
N GLY A 56 9.93 5.35 -11.44
CA GLY A 56 10.06 3.92 -11.07
C GLY A 56 10.80 3.69 -9.76
N TYR A 57 11.88 4.45 -9.52
CA TYR A 57 12.63 4.42 -8.25
C TYR A 57 11.82 5.03 -7.10
N THR A 58 11.01 6.06 -7.38
CA THR A 58 10.11 6.65 -6.37
C THR A 58 9.12 5.62 -5.82
N TYR A 59 8.55 4.75 -6.66
CA TYR A 59 7.66 3.68 -6.19
C TYR A 59 8.35 2.66 -5.27
N ILE A 60 9.63 2.37 -5.49
CA ILE A 60 10.42 1.48 -4.61
C ILE A 60 10.62 2.14 -3.24
N VAL A 61 10.93 3.44 -3.21
CA VAL A 61 11.06 4.20 -1.96
C VAL A 61 9.74 4.28 -1.21
N ILE A 62 8.63 4.55 -1.92
CA ILE A 62 7.29 4.56 -1.31
C ILE A 62 6.94 3.18 -0.76
N PHE A 63 7.27 2.10 -1.47
CA PHE A 63 7.03 0.74 -0.97
C PHE A 63 7.77 0.45 0.34
N LEU A 64 9.06 0.80 0.40
CA LEU A 64 9.87 0.67 1.62
C LEU A 64 9.29 1.49 2.78
N PHE A 65 8.86 2.71 2.51
CA PHE A 65 8.22 3.56 3.51
C PHE A 65 6.90 2.98 4.01
N VAL A 66 6.05 2.46 3.12
CA VAL A 66 4.77 1.86 3.49
C VAL A 66 4.97 0.57 4.31
N ILE A 67 5.98 -0.24 3.99
CA ILE A 67 6.37 -1.40 4.81
C ILE A 67 6.83 -0.94 6.20
N TYR A 68 7.67 0.10 6.27
CA TYR A 68 8.13 0.64 7.54
C TYR A 68 6.96 1.08 8.42
N VAL A 69 6.02 1.86 7.86
CA VAL A 69 4.82 2.33 8.58
C VAL A 69 3.92 1.17 8.99
N ALA A 70 3.78 0.13 8.15
CA ALA A 70 3.01 -1.05 8.52
C ALA A 70 3.65 -1.82 9.69
N ILE A 71 4.97 -1.98 9.69
CA ILE A 71 5.72 -2.62 10.77
C ILE A 71 5.62 -1.81 12.06
N ASP A 72 5.77 -0.49 11.97
CA ASP A 72 5.62 0.44 13.11
C ASP A 72 4.21 0.38 13.70
N GLY A 73 3.16 0.39 12.87
CA GLY A 73 1.78 0.25 13.32
C GLY A 73 1.49 -1.10 13.98
N ILE A 74 2.14 -2.19 13.55
CA ILE A 74 2.04 -3.50 14.20
C ILE A 74 2.82 -3.51 15.52
N LEU A 75 4.03 -2.93 15.55
CA LEU A 75 4.89 -2.86 16.74
C LEU A 75 4.30 -1.98 17.85
N LEU A 76 3.83 -0.77 17.52
CA LEU A 76 3.16 0.13 18.47
C LEU A 76 1.93 -0.53 19.08
N ARG A 77 1.17 -1.27 18.28
CA ARG A 77 0.02 -2.03 18.75
C ARG A 77 0.40 -3.24 19.61
N PHE A 78 1.60 -3.79 19.47
CA PHE A 78 2.12 -4.85 20.34
C PHE A 78 2.69 -4.31 21.65
N SER A 79 2.99 -3.01 21.73
CA SER A 79 3.58 -2.33 22.89
C SER A 79 2.55 -1.60 23.79
N SER A 80 1.27 -1.60 23.43
CA SER A 80 0.15 -1.02 24.20
C SER A 80 -0.80 -2.09 24.70
#